data_AF-A0A5J4L7L4-F1
#
_entry.id   AF-A0A5J4L7L4-F1
#
_cell.length_a   1.000
_cell.length_b   1.000
_cell.length_c   1.000
_cell.angle_alpha   90.00
_cell.angle_beta   90.00
_cell.angle_gamma   90.00
#
_symmetry.space_group_name_H-M   'P 1'
#
loop_
_entity.id
_entity.type
_entity.pdbx_description
1 polymer ?
#
loop_
_entity_poly.entity_id
_entity_poly.type
_entity_poly.pdbx_seq_one_letter_code
_entity_poly.pdbx_strand_id
1 'polypeptide(L)' 'MHDMVTADHGPDFHGFRGQIDGQLVCVIPRQALHEENERRIVRGVMRRQGADCGQCRGCVIGRHAD' A
#
# COMPACT_ATOMS: atom_id res chain seq x y z
N MET A 1 -15.01 14.74 0.60
CA MET A 1 -14.73 14.28 -0.77
C MET A 1 -13.81 13.09 -0.63
N HIS A 2 -14.18 11.94 -1.19
CA HIS A 2 -13.46 10.68 -1.01
C HIS A 2 -12.91 10.25 -2.35
N ASP A 3 -11.62 10.43 -2.57
CA ASP A 3 -10.97 10.06 -3.83
C ASP A 3 -10.22 8.73 -3.60
N MET A 4 -10.79 7.67 -4.15
CA MET A 4 -10.19 6.34 -4.17
C MET A 4 -9.72 6.04 -5.59
N VAL A 5 -8.40 5.97 -5.78
CA VAL A 5 -7.79 5.58 -7.05
C VAL A 5 -7.36 4.13 -6.94
N THR A 6 -8.09 3.24 -7.60
CA THR A 6 -7.72 1.82 -7.69
C THR A 6 -6.79 1.63 -8.87
N ALA A 7 -5.51 1.40 -8.60
CA ALA A 7 -4.52 1.01 -9.59
C ALA A 7 -4.31 -0.51 -9.51
N ASP A 8 -5.25 -1.26 -10.08
CA ASP A 8 -5.12 -2.69 -10.27
C ASP A 8 -4.65 -2.97 -11.70
N HIS A 9 -3.39 -3.39 -11.84
CA HIS A 9 -2.71 -3.52 -13.13
C HIS A 9 -2.34 -4.99 -13.45
N GLY A 10 -2.93 -5.97 -12.77
CA GLY A 10 -2.61 -7.39 -12.94
C GLY A 10 -3.79 -8.33 -12.66
N PRO A 11 -3.60 -9.65 -12.81
CA PRO A 11 -4.60 -10.65 -12.42
C PRO A 11 -4.78 -10.74 -10.89
N ASP A 12 -3.80 -10.26 -10.13
CA ASP A 12 -3.72 -10.38 -8.68
C ASP A 12 -3.80 -9.01 -8.00
N PHE A 13 -4.67 -8.91 -6.99
CA PHE A 13 -4.83 -7.70 -6.19
C PHE A 13 -3.65 -7.51 -5.23
N HIS A 14 -2.86 -6.45 -5.44
CA HIS A 14 -1.71 -6.12 -4.59
C HIS A 14 -1.89 -4.85 -3.76
N GLY A 15 -3.07 -4.21 -3.83
CA GLY A 15 -3.44 -3.08 -2.98
C GLY A 15 -3.62 -1.75 -3.73
N PHE A 16 -4.32 -0.82 -3.08
CA PHE A 16 -4.53 0.55 -3.59
C PHE A 16 -4.41 1.58 -2.46
N ARG A 17 -4.30 2.84 -2.86
CA ARG A 17 -4.17 4.00 -1.97
C ARG A 17 -5.25 5.02 -2.32
N GLY A 18 -5.82 5.66 -1.31
CA GLY A 18 -6.77 6.76 -1.48
C GLY A 18 -6.65 7.78 -0.35
N GLN A 19 -7.50 8.81 -0.41
CA GLN A 19 -7.71 9.75 0.68
C GLN A 19 -9.14 9.65 1.21
N ILE A 20 -9.27 9.51 2.53
CA ILE A 20 -10.55 9.49 3.26
C ILE A 20 -10.47 10.56 4.34
N ASP A 21 -11.36 11.54 4.29
CA ASP A 21 -11.37 12.70 5.21
C ASP A 21 -9.98 13.36 5.39
N GLY A 22 -9.24 13.50 4.28
CA GLY A 22 -7.88 14.07 4.27
C GLY A 22 -6.79 13.14 4.81
N GLN A 23 -7.15 11.94 5.28
CA GLN A 23 -6.21 10.92 5.73
C GLN A 23 -5.85 9.96 4.60
N LEU A 24 -4.57 9.62 4.53
CA LEU A 24 -4.08 8.60 3.61
C LEU A 24 -4.54 7.21 4.08
N VAL A 25 -5.24 6.48 3.21
CA VAL A 25 -5.68 5.11 3.48
C VAL A 25 -5.16 4.18 2.40
N CYS A 26 -4.54 3.08 2.82
CA CYS A 26 -4.10 2.01 1.93
C CYS A 26 -4.86 0.73 2.25
N VAL A 27 -5.36 0.07 1.21
CA VAL A 27 -5.89 -1.30 1.32
C VAL A 27 -4.85 -2.25 0.73
N ILE A 28 -4.50 -3.26 1.50
CA ILE A 28 -3.44 -4.22 1.18
C ILE A 28 -3.93 -5.66 1.41
N PRO A 29 -3.34 -6.66 0.73
CA PRO A 29 -3.68 -8.07 0.96
C PRO A 29 -3.36 -8.52 2.39
N ARG A 30 -4.18 -9.43 2.94
CA ARG A 30 -3.98 -9.98 4.30
C ARG A 30 -2.63 -10.70 4.44
N GLN A 31 -2.16 -11.32 3.37
CA GLN A 31 -0.90 -12.06 3.29
C GLN A 31 0.30 -11.18 3.68
N ALA A 32 0.25 -9.89 3.36
CA ALA A 32 1.30 -8.93 3.71
C ALA A 32 1.47 -8.73 5.24
N LEU A 33 0.52 -9.20 6.07
CA LEU A 33 0.69 -9.26 7.52
C LEU A 33 1.78 -10.25 7.93
N HIS A 34 1.99 -11.32 7.19
CA HIS A 34 2.85 -12.44 7.58
C HIS A 34 4.01 -12.67 6.60
N GLU A 35 3.86 -12.27 5.35
CA GLU A 35 4.78 -12.61 4.27
C GLU A 35 5.63 -11.41 3.85
N GLU A 36 6.95 -11.52 3.98
CA GLU A 36 7.87 -10.45 3.60
C GLU A 36 7.84 -10.15 2.09
N ASN A 37 7.69 -11.20 1.26
CA ASN A 37 7.61 -11.05 -0.19
C ASN A 37 6.41 -10.18 -0.60
N GLU A 38 5.24 -10.42 0.01
CA GLU A 38 4.05 -9.60 -0.21
C GLU A 38 4.27 -8.15 0.22
N ARG A 39 4.93 -7.91 1.36
CA ARG A 39 5.28 -6.54 1.77
C ARG A 39 6.17 -5.84 0.75
N ARG A 40 7.13 -6.55 0.18
CA ARG A 40 8.03 -6.03 -0.87
C ARG A 40 7.26 -5.66 -2.13
N ILE A 41 6.33 -6.51 -2.58
CA ILE A 41 5.48 -6.25 -3.75
C ILE A 41 4.61 -5.01 -3.51
N VAL A 42 3.90 -4.94 -2.37
CA VAL A 42 3.06 -3.79 -1.99
C VAL A 42 3.88 -2.50 -1.98
N ARG A 43 5.08 -2.49 -1.40
CA ARG A 43 5.98 -1.31 -1.44
C ARG A 43 6.30 -0.88 -2.88
N GLY A 44 6.59 -1.83 -3.76
CA GLY A 44 6.86 -1.56 -5.17
C GLY A 44 5.67 -0.90 -5.87
N VAL A 45 4.46 -1.40 -5.64
CA VAL A 45 3.21 -0.83 -6.18
C VAL A 45 2.99 0.59 -5.64
N MET A 46 3.09 0.79 -4.33
CA MET A 46 2.89 2.08 -3.68
C MET A 46 3.92 3.12 -4.16
N ARG A 47 5.18 2.73 -4.36
CA ARG A 47 6.24 3.59 -4.89
C ARG A 47 5.96 4.07 -6.31
N ARG A 48 5.41 3.19 -7.17
CA ARG A 48 4.97 3.59 -8.54
C ARG A 48 3.82 4.60 -8.51
N GLN A 49 3.06 4.65 -7.43
CA GLN A 49 2.01 5.65 -7.18
C GLN A 49 2.52 6.88 -6.40
N GLY A 50 3.84 7.05 -6.28
CA GLY A 50 4.46 8.19 -5.60
C GLY A 50 4.30 8.17 -4.07
N ALA A 51 4.03 7.01 -3.47
CA ALA A 51 4.06 6.85 -2.01
C ALA A 51 5.43 6.35 -1.55
N ASP A 52 5.81 6.70 -0.32
CA ASP A 52 6.95 6.10 0.37
C ASP A 52 6.47 5.47 1.69
N CYS A 53 6.40 4.14 1.71
CA CYS A 53 5.97 3.40 2.90
C CYS A 53 6.97 3.54 4.06
N GLY A 54 8.27 3.71 3.78
CA GLY A 54 9.32 3.88 4.79
C GLY A 54 9.28 5.25 5.47
N GLN A 55 8.79 6.27 4.75
CA GLN A 55 8.44 7.58 5.32
C GLN A 55 7.10 7.55 6.08
N CYS A 56 6.06 6.94 5.48
CA CYS A 56 4.71 6.93 6.06
C CYS A 56 4.60 6.15 7.37
N ARG A 57 5.13 4.91 7.42
CA ARG A 57 5.15 4.01 8.60
C ARG A 57 3.80 3.74 9.29
N GLY A 58 2.67 4.09 8.67
CA GLY A 58 1.33 3.95 9.26
C GLY A 58 0.83 2.50 9.39
N CYS A 59 1.43 1.55 8.68
CA CYS A 59 1.01 0.14 8.67
C CYS A 59 2.19 -0.83 8.69
N VAL A 60 1.91 -2.14 8.72
CA VAL A 60 2.93 -3.21 8.75
C VAL A 60 3.92 -3.11 7.58
N ILE A 61 3.48 -2.65 6.42
CA ILE A 61 4.34 -2.50 5.23
C ILE A 61 5.49 -1.52 5.50
N GLY A 62 5.16 -0.38 6.11
CA GLY A 62 6.10 0.69 6.41
C GLY A 62 6.90 0.46 7.69
N ARG A 63 6.32 -0.19 8.70
CA ARG A 63 7.02 -0.54 9.94
C ARG A 63 8.10 -1.61 9.75
N HIS A 64 8.03 -2.38 8.68
CA HIS A 64 9.02 -3.38 8.27
C HIS A 64 9.70 -2.99 6.95
N ALA A 65 9.80 -1.70 6.65
CA ALA A 65 10.66 -1.21 5.59
C ALA A 65 12.05 -0.98 6.20
N ASP A 66 13.00 -1.85 5.85
CA ASP A 66 14.41 -1.71 6.21
C ASP A 66 15.02 -0.43 5.64
#